data_AF-A0A9P4YEH2-F1
#
_entry.id   AF-A0A9P4YEH2-F1
#
_cell.length_a   1.000
_cell.length_b   1.000
_cell.length_c   1.000
_cell.angle_alpha   90.00
_cell.angle_beta   90.00
_cell.angle_gamma   90.00
#
_symmetry.space_group_name_H-M   'P 1'
#
loop_
_entity.id
_entity.type
_entity.pdbx_description
1 polymer ?
#
loop_
_entity_poly.entity_id
_entity_poly.type
_entity_poly.pdbx_seq_one_letter_code
_entity_poly.pdbx_strand_id
1 'polypeptide(L)'
;MSAYLISIGCILLKRIRGEALPSRRWSLGIYGGFINAAAMLFLLPLFVFSFFPLTKEVDATTMNWSSLIYVSVILFATVYYFAYGKKTYVPPSSLVRRPFKP
;
A
#
# COMPACT_ATOMS: atom_id res chain seq x y z
N MET A 1 8.71 0.16 0.08
CA MET A 1 8.16 0.10 1.47
C MET A 1 6.66 0.34 1.50
N SER A 2 6.15 1.41 0.87
CA SER A 2 4.72 1.76 0.87
C SER A 2 3.78 0.66 0.36
N ALA A 3 4.12 -0.02 -0.74
CA ALA A 3 3.31 -1.12 -1.26
C ALA A 3 3.17 -2.29 -0.25
N TYR A 4 4.22 -2.56 0.54
CA TYR A 4 4.19 -3.57 1.60
C TYR A 4 3.32 -3.10 2.78
N LEU A 5 3.48 -1.85 3.22
CA LEU A 5 2.63 -1.26 4.27
C LEU A 5 1.15 -1.31 3.90
N ILE A 6 0.79 -0.95 2.67
CA ILE A 6 -0.59 -0.99 2.19
C ILE A 6 -1.08 -2.44 2.16
N SER A 7 -0.33 -3.36 1.55
CA SER A 7 -0.75 -4.76 1.41
C SER A 7 -0.91 -5.46 2.75
N ILE A 8 0.10 -5.36 3.62
CA ILE A 8 0.09 -5.97 4.96
C ILE A 8 -0.98 -5.29 5.81
N GLY A 9 -1.10 -3.97 5.75
CA GLY A 9 -2.11 -3.19 6.46
C GLY A 9 -3.54 -3.61 6.08
N CYS A 10 -3.83 -3.78 4.79
CA CYS A 10 -5.13 -4.27 4.33
C CYS A 10 -5.44 -5.67 4.88
N ILE A 11 -4.48 -6.60 4.85
CA ILE A 11 -4.66 -7.95 5.39
C ILE A 11 -4.85 -7.93 6.90
N LEU A 12 -4.07 -7.11 7.62
CA LEU A 12 -4.17 -6.96 9.06
C LEU A 12 -5.51 -6.35 9.47
N LEU A 13 -5.97 -5.31 8.77
CA LEU A 13 -7.28 -4.70 8.99
C LEU A 13 -8.42 -5.70 8.79
N LYS A 14 -8.38 -6.49 7.72
CA LYS A 14 -9.36 -7.57 7.49
C LYS A 14 -9.38 -8.59 8.62
N ARG A 15 -8.21 -8.98 9.12
CA ARG A 15 -8.09 -9.91 10.27
C ARG A 15 -8.70 -9.32 11.55
N ILE A 16 -8.39 -8.06 11.86
CA ILE A 16 -8.90 -7.36 13.04
C ILE A 16 -10.43 -7.22 12.97
N ARG A 17 -10.97 -6.98 11.78
CA ARG A 17 -12.42 -6.90 11.54
C ARG A 17 -13.14 -8.26 11.45
N GLY A 18 -12.41 -9.37 11.48
CA GLY A 18 -12.98 -10.70 11.28
C GLY A 18 -13.52 -10.95 9.87
N GLU A 19 -13.11 -10.17 8.88
CA GLU A 19 -13.53 -10.34 7.49
C GLU A 19 -12.85 -11.56 6.84
N ALA A 20 -13.55 -12.19 5.90
CA ALA A 20 -13.00 -13.31 5.14
C ALA A 20 -11.75 -12.87 4.33
N LEU A 21 -10.66 -13.61 4.51
CA LEU A 21 -9.44 -13.39 3.73
C LEU A 21 -9.57 -13.96 2.31
N PRO A 22 -8.88 -13.39 1.32
CA PRO A 22 -8.81 -13.97 -0.02
C PRO A 22 -8.36 -15.43 0.01
N SER A 23 -8.82 -16.23 -0.95
CA SER A 23 -8.41 -17.63 -1.09
C SER A 23 -6.88 -17.73 -1.17
N ARG A 24 -6.28 -18.58 -0.34
CA ARG A 24 -4.84 -18.75 -0.25
C ARG A 24 -4.49 -20.22 -0.22
N ARG A 25 -3.46 -20.61 -0.97
CA ARG A 25 -2.91 -21.98 -0.92
C ARG A 25 -2.26 -22.29 0.43
N TRP A 26 -1.74 -21.27 1.09
CA TRP A 26 -0.98 -21.41 2.32
C TRP A 26 -1.40 -20.40 3.40
N SER A 27 -1.27 -20.80 4.66
CA SER A 27 -1.75 -20.06 5.82
C SER A 27 -0.85 -20.25 7.05
N LEU A 28 -0.39 -19.16 7.65
CA LEU A 28 0.23 -19.17 8.99
C LEU A 28 -0.79 -19.29 10.15
N GLY A 29 -2.07 -19.53 9.85
CA GLY A 29 -3.13 -19.60 10.87
C GLY A 29 -3.19 -18.33 11.72
N ILE A 30 -3.15 -18.54 13.05
CA ILE A 30 -3.20 -17.50 14.09
C ILE A 30 -1.94 -16.62 14.10
N TYR A 31 -0.77 -17.19 13.81
CA TYR A 31 0.51 -16.46 13.79
C TYR A 31 0.56 -15.39 12.69
N GLY A 32 -0.25 -15.55 11.65
CA GLY A 32 -0.33 -14.56 10.58
C GLY A 32 -0.76 -13.17 11.05
N GLY A 33 -1.59 -13.08 12.10
CA GLY A 33 -1.96 -11.78 12.68
C GLY A 33 -0.77 -11.09 13.35
N PHE A 34 -0.10 -11.81 14.25
CA PHE A 34 1.05 -11.31 15.00
C PHE A 34 2.23 -10.91 14.09
N ILE A 35 2.54 -11.73 13.09
CA ILE A 35 3.63 -11.43 12.14
C ILE A 35 3.31 -10.19 11.31
N ASN A 36 2.08 -10.04 10.83
CA ASN A 36 1.67 -8.83 10.11
C ASN A 36 1.76 -7.58 11.00
N ALA A 37 1.38 -7.68 12.27
CA ALA A 37 1.50 -6.57 13.22
C ALA A 37 2.97 -6.21 13.51
N ALA A 38 3.83 -7.21 13.74
CA ALA A 38 5.26 -6.99 13.93
C ALA A 38 5.92 -6.37 12.69
N ALA A 39 5.56 -6.85 11.49
CA ALA A 39 6.03 -6.28 10.23
C ALA A 39 5.60 -4.80 10.08
N MET A 40 4.35 -4.46 10.43
CA MET A 40 3.89 -3.07 10.43
C MET A 40 4.67 -2.20 11.41
N LEU A 41 4.89 -2.69 12.64
CA LEU A 41 5.64 -1.96 13.68
C LEU A 41 7.09 -1.70 13.25
N PHE A 42 7.69 -2.61 12.49
CA PHE A 42 9.04 -2.44 11.96
C PHE A 42 9.09 -1.52 10.73
N LEU A 43 8.15 -1.69 9.80
CA LEU A 43 8.15 -0.94 8.53
C LEU A 43 7.73 0.52 8.70
N LEU A 44 6.86 0.84 9.67
CA LEU A 44 6.36 2.21 9.85
C LEU A 44 7.48 3.21 10.22
N PRO A 45 8.31 2.96 11.26
CA PRO A 45 9.43 3.85 11.57
C PRO A 45 10.44 3.95 10.43
N LEU A 46 10.78 2.82 9.80
CA LEU A 46 11.70 2.82 8.65
C LEU A 46 11.17 3.66 7.49
N PHE A 47 9.87 3.57 7.21
CA PHE A 47 9.23 4.37 6.18
C PHE A 47 9.29 5.86 6.53
N VAL A 48 8.98 6.25 7.77
CA VAL A 48 9.06 7.66 8.20
C VAL A 48 10.49 8.19 8.11
N PHE A 49 11.46 7.45 8.65
CA PHE A 49 12.86 7.89 8.65
C PHE A 49 13.51 7.83 7.26
N SER A 50 12.98 7.05 6.32
CA SER A 50 13.48 7.05 4.93
C SER A 50 13.34 8.39 4.22
N PHE A 51 12.49 9.29 4.74
CA PHE A 51 12.28 10.64 4.23
C PHE A 51 13.08 11.71 4.98
N PHE A 52 13.73 11.35 6.09
CA PHE A 52 14.51 12.30 6.87
C PHE A 52 15.89 12.52 6.21
N PRO A 53 16.47 13.71 6.35
CA PRO A 53 17.87 13.95 5.96
C PRO A 53 18.83 13.26 6.94
N LEU A 54 20.05 13.01 6.49
CA LEU A 54 21.11 12.39 7.30
C LEU A 54 21.74 13.36 8.31
N THR A 55 21.67 14.66 8.04
CA THR A 55 22.22 15.74 8.86
C THR A 55 21.13 16.71 9.25
N LYS A 56 21.33 17.41 10.38
CA LYS A 56 20.40 18.46 10.86
C LYS A 56 20.39 19.65 9.90
N GLU A 57 21.56 20.07 9.46
CA GLU A 57 21.70 21.15 8.50
C GLU A 57 21.66 20.56 7.09
N VAL A 58 20.75 21.09 6.29
CA VAL A 58 20.51 20.66 4.91
C VAL A 58 20.54 21.87 4.00
N ASP A 59 21.18 21.69 2.85
CA ASP A 59 21.11 22.61 1.72
C ASP A 59 20.37 21.93 0.55
N ALA A 60 20.23 22.65 -0.57
CA ALA A 60 19.54 22.12 -1.75
C ALA A 60 20.23 20.88 -2.36
N THR A 61 21.52 20.67 -2.10
CA THR A 61 22.29 19.55 -2.65
C THR A 61 22.27 18.32 -1.76
N THR A 62 22.06 18.51 -0.45
CA THR A 62 22.13 17.47 0.59
C THR A 62 20.77 17.06 1.14
N MET A 63 19.71 17.84 0.87
CA MET A 63 18.36 17.48 1.26
C MET A 63 17.93 16.13 0.65
N ASN A 64 17.24 15.31 1.44
CA ASN A 64 16.59 14.10 0.95
C ASN A 64 15.35 14.45 0.11
N TRP A 65 15.56 14.66 -1.19
CA TRP A 65 14.52 14.98 -2.17
C TRP A 65 13.49 13.86 -2.39
N SER A 66 13.77 12.64 -1.92
CA SER A 66 12.85 11.51 -2.03
C SER A 66 11.50 11.81 -1.39
N SER A 67 11.48 12.58 -0.29
CA SER A 67 10.26 13.00 0.40
C SER A 67 9.34 13.84 -0.51
N LEU A 68 9.90 14.90 -1.11
CA LEU A 68 9.18 15.79 -2.02
C LEU A 68 8.69 15.06 -3.26
N ILE A 69 9.57 14.28 -3.91
CA ILE A 69 9.25 13.52 -5.12
C ILE A 69 8.12 12.53 -4.81
N TYR A 70 8.22 11.80 -3.70
CA TYR A 70 7.24 10.80 -3.32
C TYR A 70 5.84 11.41 -3.09
N VAL A 71 5.75 12.49 -2.31
CA VAL A 71 4.47 13.18 -2.07
C VAL A 71 3.89 13.76 -3.37
N SER A 72 4.74 14.35 -4.21
CA SER A 72 4.33 14.95 -5.49
C SER A 72 3.74 13.90 -6.43
N VAL A 73 4.39 12.73 -6.54
CA VAL A 73 3.90 11.62 -7.37
C VAL A 73 2.58 11.07 -6.84
N ILE A 74 2.45 10.88 -5.52
CA ILE A 74 1.18 10.41 -4.92
C ILE A 74 0.06 11.42 -5.18
N LEU A 75 0.31 12.70 -4.96
CA LEU A 75 -0.66 13.75 -5.18
C LEU A 75 -1.10 13.78 -6.64
N PHE A 76 -0.13 13.78 -7.56
CA PHE A 76 -0.40 13.76 -9.00
C PHE A 76 -1.22 12.53 -9.40
N ALA A 77 -0.81 11.33 -8.97
CA ALA A 77 -1.51 10.09 -9.29
C ALA A 77 -2.93 10.08 -8.72
N THR A 78 -3.12 10.62 -7.51
CA THR A 78 -4.43 10.72 -6.85
C THR A 78 -5.35 11.69 -7.59
N VAL A 79 -4.85 12.88 -7.93
CA VAL A 79 -5.59 13.88 -8.72
C VAL A 79 -5.95 13.30 -10.08
N TYR A 80 -4.99 12.69 -10.78
CA TYR A 80 -5.23 12.04 -12.07
C TYR A 80 -6.29 10.93 -11.98
N TYR A 81 -6.22 10.09 -10.94
CA TYR A 81 -7.21 9.03 -10.72
C TYR A 81 -8.62 9.60 -10.53
N PHE A 82 -8.80 10.65 -9.72
CA PHE A 82 -10.13 11.23 -9.51
C PHE A 82 -10.62 12.06 -10.70
N ALA A 83 -9.74 12.77 -11.40
CA ALA A 83 -10.11 13.59 -12.55
C ALA A 83 -10.49 12.76 -13.78
N TYR A 84 -9.70 11.72 -14.07
CA TYR A 84 -9.81 10.94 -15.30
C TYR A 84 -9.86 9.42 -15.05
N GLY A 85 -8.91 8.89 -14.27
CA GLY A 85 -8.73 7.44 -14.12
C GLY A 85 -9.99 6.69 -13.69
N LYS A 86 -10.75 7.22 -12.72
CA LYS A 86 -11.99 6.62 -12.21
C LYS A 86 -13.09 6.54 -13.28
N LYS A 87 -13.08 7.43 -14.27
CA LYS A 87 -14.10 7.48 -15.35
C LYS A 87 -13.76 6.54 -16.49
N THR A 88 -12.48 6.35 -16.77
CA THR A 88 -11.99 5.56 -17.91
C THR A 88 -11.60 4.13 -17.53
N TYR A 89 -11.45 3.84 -16.23
CA TYR A 89 -11.04 2.52 -15.76
C TYR A 89 -12.10 1.45 -16.05
N VAL A 90 -11.76 0.52 -16.93
CA VAL A 90 -12.56 -0.68 -17.20
C VAL A 90 -12.00 -1.83 -16.35
N PRO A 91 -12.77 -2.37 -15.38
CA PRO A 91 -12.28 -3.44 -14.54
C PRO A 91 -12.11 -4.74 -15.35
N PRO A 92 -11.09 -5.58 -15.07
CA PRO A 92 -10.89 -6.84 -15.79
C PRO A 92 -12.12 -7.77 -15.70
N SER A 93 -12.88 -7.69 -14.61
CA SER A 93 -14.09 -8.47 -14.38
C SER A 93 -15.23 -8.15 -15.35
N SER A 94 -15.26 -6.97 -15.97
CA SER A 94 -16.24 -6.64 -17.02
C SER A 94 -15.81 -7.17 -18.40
N LEU A 95 -14.55 -7.58 -18.56
CA LEU A 95 -14.02 -8.14 -19.81
C LEU A 95 -14.10 -9.67 -19.87
N VAL A 96 -14.31 -10.33 -18.72
CA VAL A 96 -14.46 -11.79 -18.64
C VAL A 96 -15.91 -12.18 -18.96
N ARG A 97 -16.14 -12.91 -20.05
CA ARG A 97 -17.42 -13.62 -20.28
C ARG A 97 -17.58 -14.69 -19.20
N ARG A 98 -18.58 -14.54 -18.35
CA ARG A 98 -18.98 -15.62 -17.43
C ARG A 98 -19.76 -16.68 -18.22
N PRO A 99 -19.41 -17.98 -18.14
CA PRO A 99 -20.26 -19.02 -18.70
C PRO A 99 -21.64 -18.96 -18.01
N PHE A 100 -22.69 -19.15 -18.80
CA PHE A 100 -24.06 -19.25 -18.29
C PHE A 100 -24.13 -20.39 -17.27
N LYS A 101 -24.56 -20.08 -16.05
CA LYS A 101 -24.78 -21.09 -15.02
C LYS A 101 -26.26 -21.51 -15.14
N PRO A 102 -26.56 -22.75 -15.56
CA PRO A 102 -27.94 -23.23 -15.71
C PRO A 102 -28.67 -23.28 -14.36
#